data_AF-A0AA91PWW2-F1
#
_entry.id   AF-A0AA91PWW2-F1
#
_cell.length_a   1.000
_cell.length_b   1.000
_cell.length_c   1.000
_cell.angle_alpha   90.00
_cell.angle_beta   90.00
_cell.angle_gamma   90.00
#
_symmetry.space_group_name_H-M   'P 1'
#
loop_
_entity.id
_entity.type
_entity.pdbx_description
1 polymer ?
#
loop_
_entity_poly.entity_id
_entity_poly.type
_entity_poly.pdbx_seq_one_letter_code
_entity_poly.pdbx_strand_id
1 'polypeptide(L)'
;MFRSFPRLFHPLVFKRNASYRRFGSQPTVSFTRLFQSRYTLYFAGSCIAFYLYNLDEAPFTKRRRLLWVPYWLERKVGDYSYAQIMAQYKNQISPSGDPNYLLISRVMNRLLASAVDNTPDPQQAAHVRSLDWSIHIIRPHGAEEPPNAFILPNGKIFIFSSILPICRDEDGLATVLSHELAHQLAHHSSEQLSKQPIYLALSTLLYMATGISWFNDLLIAGLLQMPASREMESEADRIGCELMAHSCFDVTRAVDFWARMGAWEQKSQKATPMLEFLSTHPNTQKRMADIRSWMPALEQIRESSDCYHWKSFSDFHRNFFGKR
;
A
#
# COMPACT_ATOMS: atom_id res chain seq x y z
N MET A 1 -67.77 68.19 49.24
CA MET A 1 -68.49 68.48 47.99
C MET A 1 -68.16 67.37 46.99
N PHE A 2 -69.15 66.55 46.63
CA PHE A 2 -69.02 65.42 45.71
C PHE A 2 -68.68 65.88 44.29
N ARG A 3 -67.76 65.20 43.59
CA ARG A 3 -67.84 65.00 42.14
C ARG A 3 -67.34 63.61 41.73
N SER A 4 -68.09 63.06 40.78
CA SER A 4 -68.26 61.72 40.26
C SER A 4 -67.33 61.32 39.10
N PHE A 5 -66.98 60.01 39.05
CA PHE A 5 -66.74 59.09 37.89
C PHE A 5 -65.78 59.51 36.73
N PRO A 6 -65.23 58.59 35.88
CA PRO A 6 -65.50 57.15 35.75
C PRO A 6 -64.27 56.21 35.67
N ARG A 7 -64.53 54.91 35.85
CA ARG A 7 -63.67 53.79 35.42
C ARG A 7 -63.72 53.67 33.90
N LEU A 8 -62.57 53.69 33.24
CA LEU A 8 -62.42 53.29 31.83
C LEU A 8 -61.64 51.99 31.75
N PHE A 9 -62.36 50.91 31.43
CA PHE A 9 -61.79 49.67 30.94
C PHE A 9 -61.13 49.94 29.58
N HIS A 10 -59.82 49.73 29.49
CA HIS A 10 -59.16 49.53 28.19
C HIS A 10 -59.03 48.02 27.94
N PRO A 11 -59.54 47.48 26.82
CA PRO A 11 -59.30 46.10 26.46
C PRO A 11 -57.82 45.91 26.11
N LEU A 12 -57.20 44.90 26.71
CA LEU A 12 -55.88 44.39 26.31
C LEU A 12 -55.97 43.91 24.86
N VAL A 13 -55.51 44.74 23.93
CA VAL A 13 -55.33 44.33 22.53
C VAL A 13 -54.13 43.38 22.48
N PHE A 14 -54.40 42.08 22.59
CA PHE A 14 -53.43 41.03 22.28
C PHE A 14 -53.14 41.09 20.77
N LYS A 15 -52.13 41.85 20.36
CA LYS A 15 -51.55 41.69 19.01
C LYS A 15 -50.83 40.35 18.95
N ARG A 16 -51.58 39.29 18.60
CA ARG A 16 -51.00 38.06 18.07
C ARG A 16 -50.39 38.41 16.71
N ASN A 17 -49.10 38.73 16.69
CA ASN A 17 -48.33 38.71 15.45
C ASN A 17 -48.18 37.25 15.01
N ALA A 18 -49.23 36.72 14.36
CA ALA A 18 -49.14 35.46 13.65
C ALA A 18 -48.26 35.69 12.41
N SER A 19 -46.96 35.45 12.55
CA SER A 19 -46.05 35.39 11.40
C SER A 19 -46.37 34.14 10.59
N TYR A 20 -47.07 34.31 9.48
CA TYR A 20 -47.31 33.25 8.51
C TYR A 20 -45.99 32.87 7.82
N ARG A 21 -45.32 31.81 8.27
CA ARG A 21 -44.22 31.18 7.52
C ARG A 21 -44.82 30.37 6.39
N ARG A 22 -44.74 30.90 5.17
CA ARG A 22 -45.09 30.19 3.94
C ARG A 22 -44.21 28.94 3.83
N PHE A 23 -44.81 27.75 3.98
CA PHE A 23 -44.18 26.48 3.61
C PHE A 23 -44.00 26.49 2.09
N GLY A 24 -42.85 26.96 1.61
CA GLY A 24 -42.62 27.11 0.17
C GLY A 24 -41.39 27.89 -0.25
N SER A 25 -40.35 27.95 0.59
CA SER A 25 -39.01 28.31 0.08
C SER A 25 -38.12 27.09 0.27
N GLN A 26 -37.98 26.32 -0.80
CA GLN A 26 -36.79 25.48 -0.96
C GLN A 26 -35.60 26.45 -0.85
N PRO A 27 -34.64 26.28 0.07
CA PRO A 27 -33.46 27.12 0.10
C PRO A 27 -32.78 26.96 -1.26
N THR A 28 -32.86 27.97 -2.12
CA THR A 28 -32.10 27.99 -3.36
C THR A 28 -30.65 28.19 -2.95
N VAL A 29 -29.92 27.08 -2.81
CA VAL A 29 -28.48 27.12 -2.56
C VAL A 29 -27.87 27.77 -3.79
N SER A 30 -27.58 29.06 -3.70
CA SER A 30 -26.88 29.77 -4.75
C SER A 30 -25.44 29.27 -4.75
N PHE A 31 -25.14 28.35 -5.67
CA PHE A 31 -23.80 27.76 -5.82
C PHE A 31 -22.71 28.85 -5.89
N THR A 32 -22.98 29.98 -6.53
CA THR A 32 -22.04 31.12 -6.61
C THR A 32 -21.72 31.73 -5.24
N ARG A 33 -22.70 31.90 -4.34
CA ARG A 33 -22.45 32.36 -2.96
C ARG A 33 -21.75 31.31 -2.11
N LEU A 34 -21.98 30.03 -2.37
CA LEU A 34 -21.27 28.94 -1.70
C LEU A 34 -19.77 28.99 -2.04
N PHE A 35 -19.41 29.15 -3.32
CA PHE A 35 -18.01 29.25 -3.76
C PHE A 35 -17.32 30.57 -3.36
N GLN A 36 -18.08 31.64 -3.13
CA GLN A 36 -17.57 32.94 -2.68
C GLN A 36 -17.54 33.11 -1.15
N SER A 37 -18.04 32.12 -0.40
CA SER A 37 -17.99 32.16 1.07
C SER A 37 -16.54 32.12 1.56
N ARG A 38 -16.21 32.96 2.55
CA ARG A 38 -14.89 32.96 3.21
C ARG A 38 -14.50 31.57 3.74
N TYR A 39 -15.48 30.79 4.19
CA TYR A 39 -15.25 29.43 4.69
C TYR A 39 -14.84 28.48 3.56
N THR A 40 -15.43 28.61 2.37
CA THR A 40 -15.06 27.82 1.20
C THR A 40 -13.67 28.20 0.70
N LEU A 41 -13.31 29.49 0.75
CA LEU A 41 -11.97 29.95 0.43
C LEU A 41 -10.93 29.44 1.43
N TYR A 42 -11.22 29.48 2.75
CA TYR A 42 -10.33 28.91 3.77
C TYR A 42 -10.19 27.40 3.64
N PHE A 43 -11.29 26.70 3.36
CA PHE A 43 -11.26 25.26 3.13
C PHE A 43 -10.44 24.91 1.90
N ALA A 44 -10.69 25.57 0.76
CA ALA A 44 -9.93 25.38 -0.47
C ALA A 44 -8.44 25.69 -0.27
N GLY A 45 -8.11 26.80 0.40
CA GLY A 45 -6.74 27.15 0.76
C GLY A 45 -6.07 26.10 1.66
N SER A 46 -6.81 25.55 2.63
CA SER A 46 -6.32 24.49 3.52
C SER A 46 -6.08 23.18 2.76
N CYS A 47 -6.98 22.80 1.85
CA CYS A 47 -6.80 21.62 0.99
C CYS A 47 -5.58 21.77 0.07
N ILE A 48 -5.36 22.96 -0.50
CA ILE A 48 -4.18 23.24 -1.33
C ILE A 48 -2.91 23.18 -0.48
N ALA A 49 -2.89 23.83 0.68
CA ALA A 49 -1.74 23.79 1.59
C ALA A 49 -1.43 22.36 2.04
N PHE A 50 -2.46 21.57 2.38
CA PHE A 50 -2.31 20.15 2.72
C PHE A 50 -1.75 19.33 1.56
N TYR A 51 -2.29 19.51 0.35
CA TYR A 51 -1.81 18.80 -0.84
C TYR A 51 -0.33 19.12 -1.09
N LEU A 52 0.04 20.41 -1.09
CA LEU A 52 1.42 20.84 -1.32
C LEU A 52 2.39 20.38 -0.22
N TYR A 53 1.96 20.36 1.04
CA TYR A 53 2.78 19.89 2.15
C TYR A 53 3.09 18.39 2.07
N ASN A 54 2.14 17.59 1.56
CA ASN A 54 2.28 16.14 1.43
C ASN A 54 2.71 15.69 0.02
N LEU A 55 3.16 16.62 -0.83
CA LEU A 55 3.79 16.26 -2.09
C LEU A 55 5.19 15.72 -1.80
N ASP A 56 5.37 14.46 -2.17
CA ASP A 56 6.63 13.75 -2.12
C ASP A 56 7.14 13.47 -3.54
N GLU A 57 8.43 13.21 -3.65
CA GLU A 57 9.07 12.87 -4.91
C GLU A 57 9.50 11.40 -4.87
N ALA A 58 8.94 10.59 -5.76
CA ALA A 58 9.21 9.17 -5.81
C ALA A 58 10.72 8.91 -6.03
N PRO A 59 11.28 7.89 -5.35
CA PRO A 59 12.66 7.50 -5.57
C PRO A 59 12.85 7.10 -7.05
N PHE A 60 14.01 7.45 -7.62
CA PHE A 60 14.43 7.18 -9.01
C PHE A 60 13.66 7.88 -10.13
N THR A 61 12.33 7.72 -10.23
CA THR A 61 11.53 8.32 -11.32
C THR A 61 11.36 9.82 -11.17
N LYS A 62 11.64 10.38 -9.98
CA LYS A 62 11.48 11.81 -9.67
C LYS A 62 10.04 12.29 -9.89
N ARG A 63 9.10 11.34 -9.87
CA ARG A 63 7.68 11.56 -10.08
C ARG A 63 7.06 12.17 -8.83
N ARG A 64 6.29 13.24 -9.00
CA ARG A 64 5.54 13.84 -7.89
C ARG A 64 4.38 12.92 -7.50
N ARG A 65 4.27 12.63 -6.22
CA ARG A 65 3.22 11.80 -5.64
C ARG A 65 2.69 12.45 -4.37
N LEU A 66 1.41 12.21 -4.08
CA LEU A 66 0.83 12.62 -2.81
C LEU A 66 1.02 11.47 -1.83
N LEU A 67 1.74 11.71 -0.73
CA LEU A 67 1.99 10.73 0.32
C LEU A 67 1.66 11.36 1.66
N TRP A 68 0.43 11.19 2.12
CA TRP A 68 -0.04 11.74 3.39
C TRP A 68 -0.39 10.67 4.42
N VAL A 69 -0.43 9.40 4.00
CA VAL A 69 -0.73 8.26 4.86
C VAL A 69 0.46 7.99 5.79
N PRO A 70 0.29 8.11 7.12
CA PRO A 70 1.36 7.86 8.07
C PRO A 70 1.59 6.36 8.30
N TYR A 71 2.80 5.98 8.73
CA TYR A 71 3.19 4.58 8.99
C TYR A 71 2.23 3.79 9.89
N TRP A 72 1.65 4.43 10.91
CA TRP A 72 0.71 3.75 11.81
C TRP A 72 -0.59 3.35 11.08
N LEU A 73 -1.05 4.18 10.14
CA LEU A 73 -2.26 3.93 9.38
C LEU A 73 -1.99 2.84 8.34
N GLU A 74 -0.86 2.92 7.66
CA GLU A 74 -0.36 1.88 6.75
C GLU A 74 -0.27 0.52 7.46
N ARG A 75 0.32 0.46 8.66
CA ARG A 75 0.38 -0.76 9.48
C ARG A 75 -1.01 -1.30 9.84
N LYS A 76 -1.93 -0.43 10.26
CA LYS A 76 -3.31 -0.82 10.63
C LYS A 76 -4.07 -1.41 9.43
N VAL A 77 -3.85 -0.84 8.26
CA VAL A 77 -4.38 -1.35 6.99
C VAL A 77 -3.79 -2.74 6.69
N GLY A 78 -2.49 -2.94 6.91
CA GLY A 78 -1.85 -4.26 6.83
C GLY A 78 -2.39 -5.29 7.82
N ASP A 79 -2.67 -4.89 9.07
CA ASP A 79 -3.25 -5.79 10.10
C ASP A 79 -4.65 -6.29 9.69
N TYR A 80 -5.43 -5.41 9.06
CA TYR A 80 -6.75 -5.77 8.54
C TYR A 80 -6.65 -6.79 7.39
N SER A 81 -5.81 -6.52 6.39
CA SER A 81 -5.60 -7.45 5.27
C SER A 81 -5.01 -8.78 5.71
N TYR A 82 -4.13 -8.75 6.71
CA TYR A 82 -3.60 -9.97 7.31
C TYR A 82 -4.73 -10.84 7.87
N ALA A 83 -5.67 -10.25 8.62
CA ALA A 83 -6.82 -11.00 9.17
C ALA A 83 -7.69 -11.62 8.07
N GLN A 84 -7.94 -10.90 6.96
CA GLN A 84 -8.71 -11.41 5.83
C GLN A 84 -8.01 -12.57 5.11
N ILE A 85 -6.73 -12.40 4.78
CA ILE A 85 -5.93 -13.44 4.09
C ILE A 85 -5.81 -14.67 4.96
N MET A 86 -5.59 -14.49 6.27
CA MET A 86 -5.56 -15.60 7.22
C MET A 86 -6.92 -16.29 7.31
N ALA A 87 -8.05 -15.58 7.21
CA ALA A 87 -9.37 -16.21 7.17
C ALA A 87 -9.58 -17.04 5.89
N GLN A 88 -9.08 -16.56 4.75
CA GLN A 88 -9.21 -17.22 3.45
C GLN A 88 -8.29 -18.45 3.32
N TYR A 89 -7.01 -18.32 3.68
CA TYR A 89 -5.98 -19.31 3.40
C TYR A 89 -5.55 -20.14 4.62
N LYS A 90 -6.21 -19.99 5.78
CA LYS A 90 -5.83 -20.65 7.05
C LYS A 90 -5.42 -22.12 6.91
N ASN A 91 -6.23 -22.87 6.15
CA ASN A 91 -6.11 -24.32 6.01
C ASN A 91 -5.10 -24.74 4.93
N GLN A 92 -4.57 -23.77 4.18
CA GLN A 92 -3.59 -23.98 3.10
C GLN A 92 -2.19 -23.52 3.51
N ILE A 93 -2.03 -22.90 4.69
CA ILE A 93 -0.73 -22.46 5.17
C ILE A 93 0.12 -23.67 5.55
N SER A 94 1.33 -23.70 4.99
CA SER A 94 2.34 -24.70 5.25
C SER A 94 2.72 -24.77 6.74
N PRO A 95 2.98 -25.97 7.28
CA PRO A 95 3.45 -26.14 8.66
C PRO A 95 4.82 -25.49 8.90
N SER A 96 5.13 -25.23 10.17
CA SER A 96 6.34 -24.52 10.63
C SER A 96 7.68 -25.15 10.18
N GLY A 97 7.69 -26.44 9.83
CA GLY A 97 8.88 -27.20 9.42
C GLY A 97 9.13 -27.26 7.91
N ASP A 98 8.48 -26.41 7.12
CA ASP A 98 8.68 -26.36 5.66
C ASP A 98 10.15 -26.07 5.29
N PRO A 99 10.83 -26.92 4.51
CA PRO A 99 12.20 -26.64 4.07
C PRO A 99 12.31 -25.33 3.28
N ASN A 100 11.25 -24.92 2.56
CA ASN A 100 11.23 -23.66 1.82
C ASN A 100 11.26 -22.44 2.75
N TYR A 101 10.78 -22.58 4.00
CA TYR A 101 10.78 -21.49 4.96
C TYR A 101 12.20 -21.00 5.25
N LEU A 102 13.16 -21.92 5.43
CA LEU A 102 14.56 -21.57 5.69
C LEU A 102 15.20 -20.85 4.50
N LEU A 103 14.90 -21.32 3.29
CA LEU A 103 15.35 -20.69 2.05
C LEU A 103 14.83 -19.25 1.93
N ILE A 104 13.51 -19.07 2.06
CA ILE A 104 12.86 -17.76 1.99
C ILE A 104 13.37 -16.84 3.09
N SER A 105 13.45 -17.34 4.33
CA SER A 105 13.91 -16.56 5.48
C SER A 105 15.34 -16.08 5.30
N ARG A 106 16.25 -16.91 4.77
CA ARG A 106 17.63 -16.53 4.47
C ARG A 106 17.70 -15.42 3.42
N VAL A 107 17.01 -15.60 2.29
CA VAL A 107 16.99 -14.61 1.20
C VAL A 107 16.40 -13.29 1.70
N MET A 108 15.27 -13.35 2.40
CA MET A 108 14.58 -12.16 2.88
C MET A 108 15.36 -11.44 3.99
N ASN A 109 16.01 -12.16 4.92
CA ASN A 109 16.85 -11.53 5.94
C ASN A 109 17.99 -10.71 5.30
N ARG A 110 18.60 -11.23 4.23
CA ARG A 110 19.65 -10.53 3.49
C ARG A 110 19.12 -9.26 2.84
N LEU A 111 17.96 -9.36 2.17
CA LEU A 111 17.28 -8.22 1.56
C LEU A 111 16.88 -7.16 2.60
N LEU A 112 16.32 -7.56 3.75
CA LEU A 112 15.92 -6.64 4.82
C LEU A 112 17.11 -5.93 5.46
N ALA A 113 18.20 -6.66 5.71
CA ALA A 113 19.44 -6.07 6.23
C ALA A 113 19.95 -5.00 5.26
N SER A 114 20.05 -5.34 3.98
CA SER A 114 20.47 -4.42 2.92
C SER A 114 19.54 -3.22 2.77
N ALA A 115 18.23 -3.40 2.83
CA ALA A 115 17.25 -2.32 2.74
C ALA A 115 17.40 -1.32 3.90
N VAL A 116 17.69 -1.83 5.09
CA VAL A 116 17.90 -1.03 6.30
C VAL A 116 19.25 -0.30 6.28
N ASP A 117 20.29 -0.92 5.71
CA ASP A 117 21.63 -0.33 5.67
C ASP A 117 21.80 0.68 4.53
N ASN A 118 21.05 0.53 3.43
CA ASN A 118 21.16 1.38 2.23
C ASN A 118 20.02 2.41 2.10
N THR A 119 19.07 2.48 3.03
CA THR A 119 18.05 3.56 2.99
C THR A 119 18.64 4.89 3.49
N PRO A 120 18.46 5.99 2.75
CA PRO A 120 18.91 7.32 3.18
C PRO A 120 18.03 7.93 4.28
N ASP A 121 16.80 7.42 4.48
CA ASP A 121 15.86 7.94 5.47
C ASP A 121 15.92 7.14 6.79
N PRO A 122 16.38 7.74 7.90
CA PRO A 122 16.39 7.09 9.20
C PRO A 122 15.01 6.67 9.71
N GLN A 123 13.94 7.40 9.34
CA GLN A 123 12.58 7.07 9.76
C GLN A 123 12.09 5.80 9.07
N GLN A 124 12.34 5.66 7.77
CA GLN A 124 12.09 4.44 7.04
C GLN A 124 12.87 3.25 7.61
N ALA A 125 14.17 3.42 7.90
CA ALA A 125 14.98 2.36 8.51
C ALA A 125 14.40 1.91 9.86
N ALA A 126 13.98 2.87 10.70
CA ALA A 126 13.34 2.58 11.98
C ALA A 126 11.98 1.89 11.80
N HIS A 127 11.19 2.32 10.80
CA HIS A 127 9.91 1.70 10.47
C HIS A 127 10.09 0.24 10.09
N VAL A 128 10.96 -0.09 9.13
CA VAL A 128 11.26 -1.47 8.70
C VAL A 128 11.72 -2.35 9.86
N ARG A 129 12.57 -1.81 10.76
CA ARG A 129 13.01 -2.51 11.98
C ARG A 129 11.88 -2.74 13.01
N SER A 130 10.84 -1.90 13.01
CA SER A 130 9.73 -1.98 13.95
C SER A 130 8.61 -2.94 13.54
N LEU A 131 8.64 -3.43 12.30
CA LEU A 131 7.66 -4.38 11.77
C LEU A 131 7.88 -5.78 12.33
N ASP A 132 6.78 -6.50 12.56
CA ASP A 132 6.80 -7.88 13.03
C ASP A 132 6.83 -8.83 11.82
N TRP A 133 8.03 -9.10 11.32
CA TRP A 133 8.22 -9.87 10.10
C TRP A 133 7.84 -11.35 10.29
N SER A 134 6.93 -11.86 9.45
CA SER A 134 6.62 -13.30 9.41
C SER A 134 6.32 -13.78 7.99
N ILE A 135 6.73 -15.02 7.71
CA ILE A 135 6.55 -15.67 6.41
C ILE A 135 5.42 -16.70 6.51
N HIS A 136 4.51 -16.66 5.55
CA HIS A 136 3.40 -17.59 5.38
C HIS A 136 3.48 -18.18 3.97
N ILE A 137 3.71 -19.50 3.90
CA ILE A 137 3.76 -20.22 2.62
C ILE A 137 2.37 -20.82 2.40
N ILE A 138 1.70 -20.40 1.33
CA ILE A 138 0.38 -20.92 0.94
C ILE A 138 0.60 -22.09 -0.01
N ARG A 139 0.08 -23.26 0.37
CA ARG A 139 0.07 -24.48 -0.44
C ARG A 139 -1.36 -24.85 -0.79
N PRO A 140 -1.84 -24.43 -1.96
CA PRO A 140 -3.20 -24.71 -2.36
C PRO A 140 -3.43 -26.19 -2.63
N HIS A 141 -4.62 -26.65 -2.27
CA HIS A 141 -5.07 -28.03 -2.48
C HIS A 141 -5.84 -28.14 -3.80
N GLY A 142 -5.15 -28.51 -4.88
CA GLY A 142 -5.78 -28.80 -6.17
C GLY A 142 -6.18 -27.57 -6.99
N ALA A 143 -6.21 -27.74 -8.31
CA ALA A 143 -6.17 -26.71 -9.35
C ALA A 143 -4.95 -25.76 -9.21
N GLU A 144 -4.19 -25.58 -10.28
CA GLU A 144 -2.98 -24.76 -10.29
C GLU A 144 -3.32 -23.30 -9.95
N GLU A 145 -3.19 -22.91 -8.68
CA GLU A 145 -3.28 -21.49 -8.33
C GLU A 145 -2.15 -20.71 -9.01
N PRO A 146 -2.44 -19.47 -9.44
CA PRO A 146 -1.45 -18.66 -10.11
C PRO A 146 -0.23 -18.45 -9.19
N PRO A 147 0.99 -18.44 -9.76
CA PRO A 147 2.20 -18.13 -9.03
C PRO A 147 2.11 -16.71 -8.50
N ASN A 148 2.26 -16.52 -7.19
CA ASN A 148 2.12 -15.21 -6.55
C ASN A 148 2.96 -15.09 -5.27
N ALA A 149 3.31 -13.87 -4.90
CA ALA A 149 3.92 -13.51 -3.63
C ALA A 149 3.62 -12.03 -3.36
N PHE A 150 3.45 -11.64 -2.10
CA PHE A 150 3.26 -10.24 -1.73
C PHE A 150 3.66 -9.99 -0.28
N ILE A 151 3.94 -8.72 0.03
CA ILE A 151 4.29 -8.26 1.37
C ILE A 151 3.25 -7.25 1.83
N LEU A 152 2.63 -7.51 2.98
CA LEU A 152 1.70 -6.58 3.60
C LEU A 152 2.45 -5.46 4.34
N PRO A 153 1.84 -4.27 4.48
CA PRO A 153 2.52 -3.15 5.12
C PRO A 153 2.84 -3.31 6.61
N ASN A 154 2.33 -4.35 7.26
CA ASN A 154 2.67 -4.74 8.63
C ASN A 154 3.82 -5.76 8.71
N GLY A 155 4.51 -6.08 7.60
CA GLY A 155 5.65 -6.99 7.55
C GLY A 155 5.30 -8.47 7.36
N LYS A 156 4.05 -8.78 7.00
CA LYS A 156 3.59 -10.16 6.76
C LYS A 156 3.82 -10.53 5.30
N ILE A 157 4.63 -11.57 5.08
CA ILE A 157 5.04 -12.03 3.76
C ILE A 157 4.22 -13.27 3.41
N PHE A 158 3.56 -13.26 2.25
CA PHE A 158 2.81 -14.39 1.73
C PHE A 158 3.45 -14.87 0.43
N ILE A 159 3.68 -16.17 0.32
CA ILE A 159 4.31 -16.80 -0.85
C ILE A 159 3.50 -18.02 -1.23
N PHE A 160 3.02 -18.06 -2.47
CA PHE A 160 2.33 -19.22 -3.00
C PHE A 160 3.38 -20.21 -3.49
N SER A 161 3.29 -21.47 -3.06
CA SER A 161 4.30 -22.47 -3.42
C SER A 161 4.45 -22.67 -4.93
N SER A 162 3.45 -22.27 -5.74
CA SER A 162 3.47 -22.30 -7.21
C SER A 162 4.50 -21.35 -7.84
N ILE A 163 4.97 -20.29 -7.15
CA ILE A 163 6.03 -19.39 -7.66
C ILE A 163 7.43 -20.04 -7.59
N LEU A 164 7.67 -20.92 -6.62
CA LEU A 164 9.01 -21.45 -6.31
C LEU A 164 9.65 -22.22 -7.49
N PRO A 165 8.91 -23.06 -8.26
CA PRO A 165 9.47 -23.69 -9.46
C PRO A 165 9.89 -22.71 -10.55
N ILE A 166 9.27 -21.52 -10.60
CA ILE A 166 9.63 -20.44 -11.54
C ILE A 166 10.89 -19.73 -11.06
N CYS A 167 11.07 -19.55 -9.75
CA CYS A 167 12.29 -18.97 -9.16
C CYS A 167 13.54 -19.80 -9.51
N ARG A 168 13.46 -21.13 -9.43
CA ARG A 168 14.57 -22.11 -9.59
C ARG A 168 15.67 -22.07 -8.53
N ASP A 169 16.16 -20.89 -8.16
CA ASP A 169 17.30 -20.70 -7.26
C ASP A 169 17.09 -19.51 -6.30
N GLU A 170 18.06 -19.27 -5.41
CA GLU A 170 18.03 -18.16 -4.44
C GLU A 170 17.97 -16.79 -5.12
N ASP A 171 18.64 -16.61 -6.26
CA ASP A 171 18.66 -15.34 -7.00
C ASP A 171 17.32 -15.05 -7.69
N GLY A 172 16.68 -16.07 -8.26
CA GLY A 172 15.32 -15.97 -8.79
C GLY A 172 14.29 -15.72 -7.69
N LEU A 173 14.45 -16.32 -6.52
CA LEU A 173 13.62 -16.01 -5.35
C LEU A 173 13.86 -14.58 -4.85
N ALA A 174 15.11 -14.13 -4.84
CA ALA A 174 15.46 -12.76 -4.50
C ALA A 174 14.84 -11.75 -5.47
N THR A 175 14.68 -12.10 -6.75
CA THR A 175 13.98 -11.25 -7.74
C THR A 175 12.55 -10.97 -7.31
N VAL A 176 11.80 -12.01 -6.92
CA VAL A 176 10.42 -11.84 -6.46
C VAL A 176 10.35 -11.08 -5.14
N LEU A 177 11.13 -11.50 -4.14
CA LEU A 177 11.05 -10.92 -2.80
C LEU A 177 11.56 -9.47 -2.75
N SER A 178 12.58 -9.12 -3.54
CA SER A 178 13.07 -7.75 -3.63
C SER A 178 12.08 -6.83 -4.36
N HIS A 179 11.37 -7.33 -5.37
CA HIS A 179 10.27 -6.60 -6.03
C HIS A 179 9.14 -6.30 -5.04
N GLU A 180 8.68 -7.30 -4.30
CA GLU A 180 7.62 -7.10 -3.30
C GLU A 180 8.07 -6.19 -2.16
N LEU A 181 9.32 -6.31 -1.71
CA LEU A 181 9.90 -5.43 -0.70
C LEU A 181 10.05 -4.00 -1.24
N ALA A 182 10.36 -3.83 -2.53
CA ALA A 182 10.44 -2.53 -3.17
C ALA A 182 9.10 -1.80 -3.18
N HIS A 183 7.97 -2.49 -3.35
CA HIS A 183 6.64 -1.86 -3.19
C HIS A 183 6.46 -1.28 -1.79
N GLN A 184 6.94 -1.98 -0.76
CA GLN A 184 6.88 -1.52 0.63
C GLN A 184 7.85 -0.36 0.89
N LEU A 185 9.09 -0.43 0.40
CA LEU A 185 10.09 0.63 0.53
C LEU A 185 9.70 1.89 -0.27
N ALA A 186 8.99 1.74 -1.38
CA ALA A 186 8.49 2.85 -2.16
C ALA A 186 7.13 3.38 -1.64
N HIS A 187 6.55 2.78 -0.60
CA HIS A 187 5.25 3.17 -0.04
C HIS A 187 4.12 3.18 -1.10
N HIS A 188 4.16 2.25 -2.05
CA HIS A 188 3.18 2.22 -3.16
C HIS A 188 1.75 2.01 -2.67
N SER A 189 1.52 1.17 -1.66
CA SER A 189 0.20 1.00 -1.03
C SER A 189 -0.30 2.30 -0.40
N SER A 190 0.58 3.01 0.31
CA SER A 190 0.26 4.32 0.91
C SER A 190 0.02 5.41 -0.14
N GLU A 191 0.73 5.39 -1.27
CA GLU A 191 0.47 6.28 -2.40
C GLU A 191 -0.91 6.00 -3.02
N GLN A 192 -1.28 4.74 -3.20
CA GLN A 192 -2.61 4.37 -3.71
C GLN A 192 -3.73 4.80 -2.76
N LEU A 193 -3.57 4.56 -1.46
CA LEU A 193 -4.49 5.04 -0.42
C LEU A 193 -4.59 6.58 -0.45
N SER A 194 -3.47 7.27 -0.69
CA SER A 194 -3.42 8.72 -0.76
C SER A 194 -4.20 9.30 -1.95
N LYS A 195 -4.34 8.56 -3.05
CA LYS A 195 -5.10 8.97 -4.25
C LYS A 195 -6.61 8.94 -4.08
N GLN A 196 -7.12 8.35 -3.00
CA GLN A 196 -8.55 8.19 -2.75
C GLN A 196 -9.03 8.95 -1.50
N PRO A 197 -8.72 10.27 -1.37
CA PRO A 197 -9.01 11.02 -0.14
C PRO A 197 -10.51 11.17 0.12
N ILE A 198 -11.33 11.17 -0.94
CA ILE A 198 -12.79 11.24 -0.83
C ILE A 198 -13.35 9.97 -0.18
N TYR A 199 -12.82 8.81 -0.54
CA TYR A 199 -13.26 7.54 0.04
C TYR A 199 -12.91 7.48 1.51
N LEU A 200 -11.71 7.92 1.90
CA LEU A 200 -11.32 7.95 3.30
C LEU A 200 -12.07 9.02 4.12
N ALA A 201 -12.37 10.18 3.53
CA ALA A 201 -13.22 11.18 4.16
C ALA A 201 -14.65 10.67 4.36
N LEU A 202 -15.21 10.00 3.37
CA LEU A 202 -16.53 9.39 3.41
C LEU A 202 -16.58 8.23 4.42
N SER A 203 -15.55 7.39 4.46
CA SER A 203 -15.41 6.27 5.38
C SER A 203 -15.35 6.77 6.84
N THR A 204 -14.61 7.86 7.08
CA THR A 204 -14.52 8.52 8.38
C THR A 204 -15.86 9.14 8.79
N LEU A 205 -16.54 9.84 7.88
CA LEU A 205 -17.85 10.45 8.13
C LEU A 205 -18.91 9.39 8.42
N LEU A 206 -18.91 8.29 7.67
CA LEU A 206 -19.83 7.18 7.88
C LEU A 206 -19.59 6.50 9.23
N TYR A 207 -18.33 6.29 9.61
CA TYR A 207 -17.97 5.76 10.93
C TYR A 207 -18.47 6.68 12.06
N MET A 208 -18.24 7.99 11.95
CA MET A 208 -18.72 8.96 12.95
C MET A 208 -20.24 9.00 13.04
N ALA A 209 -20.95 8.77 11.92
CA ALA A 209 -22.41 8.79 11.88
C ALA A 209 -23.06 7.49 12.37
N THR A 210 -22.40 6.34 12.17
CA THR A 210 -23.04 5.02 12.34
C THR A 210 -22.35 4.11 13.35
N GLY A 211 -21.09 4.39 13.70
CA GLY A 211 -20.23 3.52 14.51
C GLY A 211 -19.79 2.23 13.78
N ILE A 212 -20.17 2.07 12.51
CA ILE A 212 -19.93 0.86 11.72
C ILE A 212 -18.53 0.91 11.08
N SER A 213 -17.67 -0.07 11.37
CA SER A 213 -16.34 -0.18 10.74
C SER A 213 -16.34 -1.00 9.44
N TRP A 214 -17.28 -1.95 9.25
CA TRP A 214 -17.17 -2.94 8.17
C TRP A 214 -17.15 -2.35 6.75
N PHE A 215 -17.75 -1.16 6.55
CA PHE A 215 -17.72 -0.47 5.26
C PHE A 215 -16.34 0.15 4.97
N ASN A 216 -15.67 0.66 6.01
CA ASN A 216 -14.28 1.11 5.91
C ASN A 216 -13.35 -0.08 5.66
N ASP A 217 -13.68 -1.20 6.29
CA ASP A 217 -12.96 -2.46 6.22
C ASP A 217 -13.00 -3.03 4.77
N LEU A 218 -14.17 -3.04 4.10
CA LEU A 218 -14.30 -3.47 2.70
C LEU A 218 -13.60 -2.52 1.71
N LEU A 219 -13.69 -1.20 1.92
CA LEU A 219 -13.03 -0.21 1.08
C LEU A 219 -11.50 -0.31 1.18
N ILE A 220 -10.96 -0.48 2.38
CA ILE A 220 -9.52 -0.61 2.61
C ILE A 220 -8.99 -1.91 1.97
N ALA A 221 -9.71 -3.03 2.07
CA ALA A 221 -9.35 -4.26 1.39
C ALA A 221 -9.35 -4.13 -0.14
N GLY A 222 -10.40 -3.51 -0.70
CA GLY A 222 -10.48 -3.29 -2.14
C GLY A 222 -9.37 -2.37 -2.67
N LEU A 223 -8.94 -1.38 -1.86
CA LEU A 223 -7.84 -0.49 -2.20
C LEU A 223 -6.47 -1.18 -2.17
N LEU A 224 -6.24 -2.13 -1.26
CA LEU A 224 -5.01 -2.90 -1.22
C LEU A 224 -4.91 -3.98 -2.31
N GLN A 225 -6.04 -4.38 -2.88
CA GLN A 225 -6.10 -5.28 -4.03
C GLN A 225 -5.98 -4.55 -5.37
N MET A 226 -5.88 -3.21 -5.37
CA MET A 226 -5.72 -2.45 -6.61
C MET A 226 -4.30 -2.67 -7.18
N PRO A 227 -4.20 -3.00 -8.48
CA PRO A 227 -2.91 -3.19 -9.13
C PRO A 227 -2.11 -1.89 -9.10
N ALA A 228 -0.81 -2.00 -8.88
CA ALA A 228 0.04 -0.83 -8.92
C ALA A 228 0.03 -0.21 -10.32
N SER A 229 0.27 1.10 -10.38
CA SER A 229 0.40 1.76 -11.67
C SER A 229 1.63 1.23 -12.41
N ARG A 230 1.65 1.31 -13.74
CA ARG A 230 2.82 0.88 -14.56
C ARG A 230 4.12 1.59 -14.16
N GLU A 231 4.03 2.80 -13.63
CA GLU A 231 5.18 3.56 -13.12
C GLU A 231 5.68 2.96 -11.80
N MET A 232 4.77 2.61 -10.88
CA MET A 232 5.10 1.93 -9.62
C MET A 232 5.75 0.56 -9.86
N GLU A 233 5.30 -0.18 -10.87
CA GLU A 233 5.92 -1.46 -11.24
C GLU A 233 7.36 -1.28 -11.71
N SER A 234 7.62 -0.28 -12.55
CA SER A 234 8.97 0.03 -13.02
C SER A 234 9.86 0.56 -11.88
N GLU A 235 9.29 1.34 -10.96
CA GLU A 235 9.94 1.77 -9.71
C GLU A 235 10.31 0.56 -8.84
N ALA A 236 9.38 -0.38 -8.65
CA ALA A 236 9.58 -1.59 -7.86
C ALA A 236 10.66 -2.50 -8.49
N ASP A 237 10.64 -2.67 -9.81
CA ASP A 237 11.70 -3.40 -10.53
C ASP A 237 13.07 -2.77 -10.33
N ARG A 238 13.17 -1.45 -10.45
CA ARG A 238 14.44 -0.72 -10.32
C ARG A 238 15.00 -0.85 -8.91
N ILE A 239 14.17 -0.56 -7.91
CA ILE A 239 14.54 -0.64 -6.48
C ILE A 239 14.87 -2.08 -6.10
N GLY A 240 14.06 -3.04 -6.55
CA GLY A 240 14.28 -4.47 -6.28
C GLY A 240 15.61 -4.95 -6.85
N CYS A 241 15.94 -4.57 -8.09
CA CYS A 241 17.23 -4.90 -8.71
C CYS A 241 18.42 -4.26 -7.99
N GLU A 242 18.33 -3.01 -7.54
CA GLU A 242 19.37 -2.38 -6.72
C GLU A 242 19.52 -3.08 -5.38
N LEU A 243 18.39 -3.42 -4.75
CA LEU A 243 18.40 -4.12 -3.49
C LEU A 243 19.04 -5.50 -3.64
N MET A 244 18.79 -6.21 -4.75
CA MET A 244 19.50 -7.43 -5.10
C MET A 244 21.01 -7.20 -5.27
N ALA A 245 21.40 -6.13 -5.97
CA ALA A 245 22.81 -5.77 -6.17
C ALA A 245 23.53 -5.49 -4.85
N HIS A 246 22.94 -4.65 -3.99
CA HIS A 246 23.44 -4.36 -2.65
C HIS A 246 23.46 -5.59 -1.74
N SER A 247 22.46 -6.46 -1.91
CA SER A 247 22.40 -7.75 -1.22
C SER A 247 23.24 -8.81 -1.91
N CYS A 248 24.10 -8.47 -2.89
CA CYS A 248 25.04 -9.39 -3.50
C CYS A 248 24.40 -10.67 -4.08
N PHE A 249 23.19 -10.53 -4.64
CA PHE A 249 22.54 -11.51 -5.50
C PHE A 249 22.92 -11.25 -6.97
N ASP A 250 22.78 -12.26 -7.81
CA ASP A 250 23.03 -12.14 -9.24
C ASP A 250 21.84 -11.50 -9.95
N VAL A 251 21.91 -10.18 -10.20
CA VAL A 251 20.84 -9.40 -10.82
C VAL A 251 20.54 -9.84 -12.26
N THR A 252 21.50 -10.49 -12.95
CA THR A 252 21.25 -11.07 -14.27
C THR A 252 20.15 -12.15 -14.24
N ARG A 253 19.98 -12.81 -13.09
CA ARG A 253 18.95 -13.83 -12.85
C ARG A 253 17.54 -13.26 -12.82
N ALA A 254 17.38 -11.95 -12.59
CA ALA A 254 16.08 -11.30 -12.68
C ALA A 254 15.53 -11.37 -14.11
N VAL A 255 16.38 -11.19 -15.13
CA VAL A 255 15.98 -11.33 -16.54
C VAL A 255 15.60 -12.77 -16.85
N ASP A 256 16.37 -13.74 -16.35
CA ASP A 256 16.07 -15.17 -16.52
C ASP A 256 14.75 -15.56 -15.83
N PHE A 257 14.46 -14.99 -14.65
CA PHE A 257 13.22 -15.20 -13.93
C PHE A 257 12.03 -14.68 -14.74
N TRP A 258 12.08 -13.44 -15.22
CA TRP A 258 11.02 -12.86 -16.05
C TRP A 258 10.81 -13.64 -17.35
N ALA A 259 11.88 -14.14 -17.98
CA ALA A 259 11.75 -15.02 -19.14
C ALA A 259 10.98 -16.31 -18.81
N ARG A 260 11.25 -16.93 -17.65
CA ARG A 260 10.51 -18.12 -17.18
C ARG A 260 9.06 -17.80 -16.84
N MET A 261 8.81 -16.66 -16.20
CA MET A 261 7.46 -16.19 -15.90
C MET A 261 6.66 -15.99 -17.19
N GLY A 262 7.22 -15.29 -18.18
CA GLY A 262 6.59 -15.10 -19.50
C GLY A 262 6.33 -16.41 -20.24
N ALA A 263 7.22 -17.40 -20.11
CA ALA A 263 7.01 -18.73 -20.69
C ALA A 263 5.91 -19.52 -19.96
N TRP A 264 5.82 -19.40 -18.64
CA TRP A 264 4.73 -19.96 -17.84
C TRP A 264 3.40 -19.31 -18.24
N GLU A 265 3.36 -17.99 -18.38
CA GLU A 265 2.17 -17.23 -18.79
C GLU A 265 1.64 -17.69 -20.16
N GLN A 266 2.52 -17.83 -21.16
CA GLN A 266 2.12 -18.29 -22.50
C GLN A 266 1.52 -19.70 -22.49
N LYS A 267 1.98 -20.57 -21.59
CA LYS A 267 1.41 -21.91 -21.40
C LYS A 267 0.04 -21.83 -20.71
N SER A 268 -0.09 -20.97 -19.71
CA SER A 268 -1.30 -20.77 -18.91
C SER A 268 -2.39 -19.96 -19.62
N GLN A 269 -2.06 -19.18 -20.66
CA GLN A 269 -3.03 -18.42 -21.48
C GLN A 269 -4.05 -19.31 -22.22
N LYS A 270 -3.79 -20.62 -22.35
CA LYS A 270 -4.80 -21.57 -22.85
C LYS A 270 -5.86 -21.95 -21.81
N ALA A 271 -5.75 -21.50 -20.55
CA ALA A 271 -6.52 -22.06 -19.45
C ALA A 271 -7.55 -21.13 -18.77
N THR A 272 -7.43 -19.79 -18.68
CA THR A 272 -8.49 -18.84 -18.20
C THR A 272 -7.97 -17.38 -18.21
N PRO A 273 -8.81 -16.34 -18.49
CA PRO A 273 -8.40 -14.93 -18.45
C PRO A 273 -8.59 -14.30 -17.06
N MET A 274 -7.78 -14.69 -16.07
CA MET A 274 -7.56 -13.87 -14.87
C MET A 274 -6.36 -14.39 -14.08
N LEU A 275 -5.16 -14.09 -14.56
CA LEU A 275 -3.98 -14.36 -13.77
C LEU A 275 -3.88 -13.28 -12.69
N GLU A 276 -4.00 -13.64 -11.42
CA GLU A 276 -3.92 -12.69 -10.31
C GLU A 276 -2.60 -11.90 -10.34
N PHE A 277 -1.48 -12.59 -10.56
CA PHE A 277 -0.17 -11.96 -10.71
C PHE A 277 -0.03 -11.05 -11.94
N LEU A 278 -0.63 -11.38 -13.09
CA LEU A 278 -0.62 -10.50 -14.28
C LEU A 278 -1.61 -9.34 -14.16
N SER A 279 -2.66 -9.54 -13.36
CA SER A 279 -3.64 -8.50 -13.07
C SER A 279 -3.00 -7.47 -12.13
N THR A 280 -2.10 -7.89 -11.24
CA THR A 280 -1.31 -7.02 -10.36
C THR A 280 -0.03 -6.47 -11.00
N HIS A 281 0.67 -7.22 -11.87
CA HIS A 281 1.98 -6.84 -12.44
C HIS A 281 2.11 -7.10 -13.97
N PRO A 282 1.62 -6.20 -14.84
CA PRO A 282 1.63 -6.43 -16.30
C PRO A 282 2.98 -6.14 -17.00
N ASN A 283 3.21 -6.83 -18.13
CA ASN A 283 4.24 -6.59 -19.17
C ASN A 283 5.68 -7.10 -18.92
N THR A 284 5.83 -8.42 -18.91
CA THR A 284 7.10 -9.16 -18.76
C THR A 284 8.18 -8.77 -19.78
N GLN A 285 7.82 -8.46 -21.05
CA GLN A 285 8.82 -8.10 -22.07
C GLN A 285 9.46 -6.73 -21.80
N LYS A 286 8.66 -5.73 -21.44
CA LYS A 286 9.18 -4.40 -21.10
C LYS A 286 10.10 -4.48 -19.88
N ARG A 287 9.70 -5.21 -18.84
CA ARG A 287 10.51 -5.38 -17.61
C ARG A 287 11.89 -5.96 -17.92
N MET A 288 11.97 -6.99 -18.75
CA MET A 288 13.26 -7.54 -19.18
C MET A 288 14.11 -6.51 -19.95
N ALA A 289 13.50 -5.67 -20.80
CA ALA A 289 14.22 -4.63 -21.52
C ALA A 289 14.75 -3.53 -20.58
N ASP A 290 13.91 -3.09 -19.64
CA ASP A 290 14.26 -2.07 -18.64
C ASP A 290 15.40 -2.57 -17.74
N ILE A 291 15.29 -3.79 -17.19
CA ILE A 291 16.35 -4.39 -16.34
C ILE A 291 17.67 -4.52 -17.10
N ARG A 292 17.64 -4.95 -18.37
CA ARG A 292 18.84 -5.01 -19.21
C ARG A 292 19.47 -3.64 -19.41
N SER A 293 18.66 -2.59 -19.55
CA SER A 293 19.17 -1.21 -19.68
C SER A 293 19.84 -0.71 -18.40
N TRP A 294 19.39 -1.17 -17.23
CA TRP A 294 19.96 -0.80 -15.93
C TRP A 294 21.17 -1.64 -15.53
N MET A 295 21.43 -2.76 -16.21
CA MET A 295 22.46 -3.73 -15.83
C MET A 295 23.84 -3.10 -15.57
N PRO A 296 24.36 -2.16 -16.39
CA PRO A 296 25.66 -1.54 -16.11
C PRO A 296 25.72 -0.82 -14.76
N ALA A 297 24.65 -0.11 -14.39
CA ALA A 297 24.56 0.57 -13.09
C ALA A 297 24.39 -0.43 -11.94
N LEU A 298 23.63 -1.51 -12.15
CA LEU A 298 23.41 -2.56 -11.17
C LEU A 298 24.69 -3.36 -10.88
N GLU A 299 25.49 -3.63 -11.90
CA GLU A 299 26.82 -4.25 -11.76
C GLU A 299 27.76 -3.36 -10.96
N GLN A 300 27.79 -2.05 -11.25
CA GLN A 300 28.58 -1.09 -10.47
C GLN A 300 28.16 -1.06 -8.99
N ILE A 301 26.87 -1.06 -8.69
CA ILE A 301 26.37 -1.14 -7.31
C ILE A 301 26.86 -2.42 -6.63
N ARG A 302 26.73 -3.56 -7.30
CA ARG A 302 27.16 -4.87 -6.79
C ARG A 302 28.67 -4.90 -6.51
N GLU A 303 29.49 -4.35 -7.41
CA GLU A 303 30.94 -4.25 -7.22
C GLU A 303 31.31 -3.38 -6.02
N SER A 304 30.60 -2.24 -5.83
CA SER A 304 30.83 -1.34 -4.70
C SER A 304 30.33 -1.87 -3.35
N SER A 305 29.49 -2.92 -3.35
CA SER A 305 28.87 -3.49 -2.15
C SER A 305 29.75 -4.56 -1.47
N ASP A 306 31.04 -4.64 -1.81
CA ASP A 306 32.04 -5.57 -1.24
C ASP A 306 31.56 -7.04 -1.18
N CYS A 307 30.82 -7.48 -2.21
CA CYS A 307 30.21 -8.81 -2.27
C CYS A 307 31.20 -9.97 -2.20
N TYR A 308 32.48 -9.73 -2.46
CA TYR A 308 33.56 -10.69 -2.28
C TYR A 308 33.84 -11.00 -0.80
N HIS A 309 33.67 -10.03 0.08
CA HIS A 309 33.85 -10.18 1.53
C HIS A 309 32.58 -10.66 2.25
N TRP A 310 31.40 -10.47 1.65
CA TRP A 310 30.11 -10.91 2.21
C TRP A 310 30.04 -12.43 2.50
N LYS A 311 30.83 -13.25 1.81
CA LYS A 311 30.95 -14.70 2.12
C LYS A 311 31.68 -14.98 3.45
N SER A 312 32.28 -13.98 4.09
CA SER A 312 33.03 -14.08 5.34
C SER A 312 32.19 -13.70 6.57
N PHE A 313 31.33 -14.62 7.00
CA PHE A 313 30.96 -14.92 8.41
C PHE A 313 30.44 -13.85 9.39
N SER A 314 30.32 -12.55 9.11
CA SER A 314 29.99 -11.54 10.16
C SER A 314 28.54 -11.05 10.29
N ASP A 315 27.70 -11.12 9.25
CA ASP A 315 26.37 -10.44 9.28
C ASP A 315 25.17 -11.33 9.62
N PHE A 316 25.39 -12.56 10.07
CA PHE A 316 24.34 -13.47 10.56
C PHE A 316 23.64 -13.01 11.85
N HIS A 317 24.04 -11.88 12.44
CA HIS A 317 23.51 -11.40 13.72
C HIS A 317 22.18 -10.66 13.63
N ARG A 318 21.77 -10.16 12.46
CA ARG A 318 20.47 -9.50 12.26
C ARG A 318 19.45 -10.50 11.73
N ASN A 319 18.67 -11.06 12.64
CA ASN A 319 17.56 -11.94 12.28
C ASN A 319 16.24 -11.18 12.45
N PHE A 320 15.60 -10.81 11.34
CA PHE A 320 14.29 -10.15 11.34
C PHE A 320 13.16 -11.14 11.64
N PHE A 321 13.40 -12.44 11.48
CA PHE A 321 12.47 -13.50 11.82
C PHE A 321 12.87 -14.07 13.18
N GLY A 322 12.09 -13.81 14.24
CA GLY A 322 12.43 -14.25 15.60
C GLY A 322 12.85 -15.73 15.67
N LYS A 323 13.76 -16.08 16.59
CA LYS A 323 14.10 -17.49 16.87
C LYS A 323 12.82 -18.20 17.30
N ARG A 324 12.29 -19.09 16.46
CA ARG A 324 11.27 -20.06 16.89
C ARG A 324 11.95 -21.30 17.43
#